data_AF-A0A969UQJ8-F1
#
_entry.id   AF-A0A969UQJ8-F1
#
_cell.length_a   1.000
_cell.length_b   1.000
_cell.length_c   1.000
_cell.angle_alpha   90.00
_cell.angle_beta   90.00
_cell.angle_gamma   90.00
#
_symmetry.space_group_name_H-M   'P 1'
#
loop_
_entity.id
_entity.type
_entity.pdbx_description
1 polymer ?
#
loop_
_entity_poly.entity_id
_entity_poly.type
_entity_poly.pdbx_seq_one_letter_code
_entity_poly.pdbx_strand_id
1 'polypeptide(L)'
;MKAWILEWLPWMPPLLISGIFNLLVAYQKLYRDCRSPLFNPWRLFGVWWWVIVQLTLPGLIFFVYAKILTKPTVDISLYCTAVSVGFFFTLLVNANADLGFTNFPISIDKISDFLNKLAYKSIASGQTALRADFKQDLKQTLMQNQLNLDDGLDWIKDYFSEDITLKDDPTEQRKLLTEVEQALAEDKPEEKVAAAIALVMKIRRKDCQKLLKRFGSEDSLKNIFPGE
;
A
#
# COMPACT_ATOMS: atom_id res chain seq x y z
N MET A 1 16.28 31.84 -10.24
CA MET A 1 15.55 30.57 -9.99
C MET A 1 14.04 30.78 -9.81
N LYS A 2 13.57 31.72 -8.97
CA LYS A 2 12.13 31.99 -8.78
C LYS A 2 11.38 32.43 -10.06
N ALA A 3 11.96 33.32 -10.87
CA ALA A 3 11.32 33.80 -12.11
C ALA A 3 11.10 32.68 -13.15
N TRP A 4 12.06 31.77 -13.28
CA TRP A 4 11.99 30.67 -14.25
C TRP A 4 10.90 29.65 -13.90
N ILE A 5 10.70 29.30 -12.63
CA ILE A 5 9.63 28.35 -12.22
C ILE A 5 8.25 28.96 -12.44
N LEU A 6 8.08 30.26 -12.19
CA LEU A 6 6.82 30.97 -12.40
C LEU A 6 6.40 30.99 -13.88
N GLU A 7 7.36 31.00 -14.81
CA GLU A 7 7.07 30.90 -16.23
C GLU A 7 6.42 29.56 -16.61
N TRP A 8 6.74 28.46 -15.93
CA TRP A 8 6.18 27.14 -16.24
C TRP A 8 4.87 26.83 -15.51
N LEU A 9 4.48 27.69 -14.57
CA LEU A 9 3.31 27.50 -13.70
C LEU A 9 2.02 27.13 -14.47
N PRO A 10 1.69 27.74 -15.63
CA PRO A 10 0.47 27.40 -16.37
C PRO A 10 0.41 25.94 -16.87
N TRP A 11 1.55 25.30 -17.11
CA TRP A 11 1.64 23.93 -17.62
C TRP A 11 1.76 22.88 -16.52
N MET A 12 1.97 23.29 -15.28
CA MET A 12 2.06 22.38 -14.12
C MET A 12 0.75 21.64 -13.83
N PRO A 13 -0.45 22.25 -13.88
CA PRO A 13 -1.69 21.51 -13.62
C PRO A 13 -1.95 20.38 -14.63
N PRO A 14 -1.86 20.57 -15.97
CA PRO A 14 -1.95 19.46 -16.91
C PRO A 14 -0.92 18.34 -16.64
N LEU A 15 0.33 18.68 -16.31
CA LEU A 15 1.37 17.70 -15.97
C LEU A 15 0.96 16.86 -14.74
N LEU A 16 0.48 17.50 -13.68
CA LEU A 16 0.04 16.80 -12.47
C LEU A 16 -1.19 15.93 -12.72
N ILE A 17 -2.16 16.40 -13.53
CA ILE A 17 -3.37 15.64 -13.87
C ILE A 17 -3.02 14.32 -14.55
N SER A 18 -2.04 14.31 -15.45
CA SER A 18 -1.58 13.06 -16.08
C SER A 18 -1.03 12.05 -15.06
N GLY A 19 -0.44 12.53 -13.97
CA GLY A 19 0.12 11.71 -12.89
C GLY A 19 -0.90 11.19 -11.87
N ILE A 20 -1.97 11.96 -11.62
CA ILE A 20 -2.94 11.64 -10.55
C ILE A 20 -3.65 10.30 -10.78
N PHE A 21 -4.01 9.97 -12.03
CA PHE A 21 -4.67 8.69 -12.33
C PHE A 21 -3.78 7.50 -12.00
N ASN A 22 -2.50 7.57 -12.36
CA ASN A 22 -1.53 6.54 -12.03
C ASN A 22 -1.33 6.44 -10.50
N LEU A 23 -1.25 7.59 -9.81
CA LEU A 23 -1.13 7.63 -8.35
C LEU A 23 -2.32 6.93 -7.65
N LEU A 24 -3.56 7.15 -8.12
CA LEU A 24 -4.74 6.52 -7.53
C LEU A 24 -4.72 4.99 -7.65
N VAL A 25 -4.41 4.46 -8.84
CA VAL A 25 -4.33 3.01 -9.07
C VAL A 25 -3.15 2.41 -8.32
N ALA A 26 -1.99 3.06 -8.38
CA ALA A 26 -0.81 2.60 -7.68
C ALA A 26 -1.00 2.64 -6.14
N TYR A 27 -1.82 3.56 -5.62
CA TYR A 27 -2.10 3.67 -4.18
C TYR A 27 -2.96 2.50 -3.68
N GLN A 28 -3.93 2.06 -4.49
CA GLN A 28 -4.69 0.85 -4.18
C GLN A 28 -3.78 -0.37 -4.09
N LYS A 29 -2.85 -0.52 -5.05
CA LYS A 29 -1.85 -1.59 -5.05
C LYS A 29 -0.91 -1.50 -3.85
N LEU A 30 -0.39 -0.31 -3.53
CA LEU A 30 0.45 -0.07 -2.35
C LEU A 30 -0.25 -0.47 -1.06
N TYR A 31 -1.52 -0.09 -0.89
CA TYR A 31 -2.29 -0.41 0.33
C TYR A 31 -2.59 -1.90 0.46
N ARG A 32 -2.81 -2.59 -0.67
CA ARG A 32 -2.97 -4.05 -0.71
C ARG A 32 -1.67 -4.76 -0.37
N ASP A 33 -0.58 -4.40 -1.03
CA ASP A 33 0.71 -5.09 -0.94
C ASP A 33 1.42 -4.81 0.41
N CYS A 34 1.20 -3.63 1.00
CA CYS A 34 1.72 -3.26 2.33
C CYS A 34 0.69 -3.42 3.46
N ARG A 35 -0.27 -4.35 3.32
CA ARG A 35 -1.27 -4.65 4.37
C ARG A 35 -0.56 -5.04 5.67
N SER A 36 -0.62 -4.14 6.64
CA SER A 36 0.03 -4.30 7.94
C SER A 36 -0.67 -3.39 8.97
N PRO A 37 -0.77 -3.82 10.23
CA PRO A 37 -1.39 -3.01 11.28
C PRO A 37 -0.62 -1.71 11.54
N LEU A 38 0.68 -1.68 11.25
CA LEU A 38 1.53 -0.51 11.49
C LEU A 38 1.68 0.39 10.26
N PHE A 39 1.14 0.00 9.09
CA PHE A 39 1.32 0.77 7.87
C PHE A 39 0.51 2.07 7.92
N ASN A 40 1.21 3.19 8.11
CA ASN A 40 0.67 4.53 7.93
C ASN A 40 1.44 5.22 6.78
N PRO A 41 0.89 5.25 5.56
CA PRO A 41 1.64 5.66 4.38
C PRO A 41 2.15 7.10 4.50
N TRP A 42 1.34 8.01 5.02
CA TRP A 42 1.64 9.45 5.03
C TRP A 42 2.78 9.85 5.99
N ARG A 43 3.11 9.00 6.96
CA ARG A 43 4.23 9.23 7.90
C ARG A 43 5.57 8.72 7.36
N LEU A 44 5.59 7.96 6.26
CA LEU A 44 6.80 7.33 5.75
C LEU A 44 7.41 8.19 4.65
N PHE A 45 8.67 8.58 4.82
CA PHE A 45 9.42 9.31 3.80
C PHE A 45 9.44 8.57 2.45
N GLY A 46 9.58 7.24 2.46
CA GLY A 46 9.56 6.42 1.25
C GLY A 46 8.26 6.51 0.45
N VAL A 47 7.11 6.76 1.10
CA VAL A 47 5.83 6.96 0.39
C VAL A 47 5.81 8.30 -0.32
N TRP A 48 6.37 9.37 0.26
CA TRP A 48 6.45 10.66 -0.42
C TRP A 48 7.34 10.59 -1.67
N TRP A 49 8.48 9.89 -1.57
CA TRP A 49 9.29 9.61 -2.74
C TRP A 49 8.53 8.80 -3.80
N TRP A 50 7.78 7.78 -3.37
CA TRP A 50 6.92 6.99 -4.24
C TRP A 50 5.85 7.84 -4.93
N VAL A 51 5.17 8.75 -4.22
CA VAL A 51 4.17 9.68 -4.78
C VAL A 51 4.79 10.54 -5.88
N ILE A 52 6.00 11.07 -5.65
CA ILE A 52 6.73 11.86 -6.64
C ILE A 52 6.97 11.03 -7.90
N VAL A 53 7.43 9.77 -7.75
CA VAL A 53 7.63 8.87 -8.90
C VAL A 53 6.31 8.64 -9.66
N GLN A 54 5.21 8.35 -8.96
CA GLN A 54 3.92 8.08 -9.61
C GLN A 54 3.35 9.29 -10.35
N LEU A 55 3.63 10.51 -9.87
CA LEU A 55 3.19 11.75 -10.52
C LEU A 55 4.09 12.16 -11.68
N THR A 56 5.41 11.99 -11.53
CA THR A 56 6.39 12.52 -12.49
C THR A 56 6.53 11.66 -13.73
N LEU A 57 6.45 10.32 -13.62
CA LEU A 57 6.61 9.45 -14.80
C LEU A 57 5.55 9.70 -15.89
N PRO A 58 4.24 9.71 -15.58
CA PRO A 58 3.22 10.07 -16.57
C PRO A 58 3.37 11.53 -17.03
N GLY A 59 3.72 12.42 -16.11
CA GLY A 59 3.99 13.83 -16.39
C GLY A 59 5.08 14.02 -17.43
N LEU A 60 6.19 13.28 -17.35
CA LEU A 60 7.28 13.34 -18.32
C LEU A 60 6.85 12.84 -19.70
N ILE A 61 6.03 11.78 -19.75
CA ILE A 61 5.51 11.26 -21.01
C ILE A 61 4.55 12.27 -21.65
N PHE A 62 3.65 12.85 -20.85
CA PHE A 62 2.78 13.93 -21.30
C PHE A 62 3.59 15.16 -21.76
N PHE A 63 4.65 15.53 -21.02
CA PHE A 63 5.52 16.65 -21.34
C PHE A 63 6.13 16.52 -22.75
N VAL A 64 6.60 15.33 -23.08
CA VAL A 64 7.15 15.02 -24.41
C VAL A 64 6.04 14.93 -25.46
N TYR A 65 4.96 14.20 -25.17
CA TYR A 65 3.86 13.95 -26.12
C TYR A 65 3.13 15.25 -26.53
N ALA A 66 2.78 16.08 -25.55
CA ALA A 66 2.11 17.36 -25.78
C ALA A 66 3.08 18.48 -26.19
N LYS A 67 4.37 18.17 -26.40
CA LYS A 67 5.42 19.12 -26.79
C LYS A 67 5.47 20.35 -25.89
N ILE A 68 5.40 20.18 -24.57
CA ILE A 68 5.30 21.29 -23.61
C ILE A 68 6.46 22.30 -23.73
N LEU A 69 7.63 21.87 -24.22
CA LEU A 69 8.76 22.75 -24.55
C LEU A 69 8.41 23.88 -25.54
N THR A 70 7.43 23.66 -26.43
CA THR A 70 6.97 24.70 -27.37
C THR A 70 5.97 25.67 -26.73
N LYS A 71 5.72 25.55 -25.42
CA LYS A 71 4.76 26.36 -24.65
C LYS A 71 3.39 26.45 -25.34
N PRO A 72 2.72 25.30 -25.60
CA PRO A 72 1.41 25.31 -26.23
C PRO A 72 0.40 26.07 -25.37
N THR A 73 -0.63 26.65 -25.99
CA THR A 73 -1.72 27.30 -25.27
C THR A 73 -2.35 26.32 -24.27
N VAL A 74 -2.56 26.78 -23.03
CA VAL A 74 -3.24 25.99 -22.00
C VAL A 74 -4.74 26.15 -22.19
N ASP A 75 -5.33 25.22 -22.92
CA ASP A 75 -6.75 25.13 -23.20
C ASP A 75 -7.34 23.79 -22.75
N ILE A 76 -8.65 23.61 -22.93
CA ILE A 76 -9.36 22.38 -22.58
C ILE A 76 -8.78 21.17 -23.34
N SER A 77 -8.34 21.36 -24.57
CA SER A 77 -7.73 20.29 -25.39
C SER A 77 -6.45 19.74 -24.75
N LEU A 78 -5.60 20.62 -24.21
CA LEU A 78 -4.40 20.22 -23.49
C LEU A 78 -4.73 19.41 -22.22
N TYR A 79 -5.78 19.80 -21.48
CA TYR A 79 -6.27 19.04 -20.33
C TYR A 79 -6.83 17.68 -20.73
N CYS A 80 -7.64 17.59 -21.79
CA CYS A 80 -8.14 16.31 -22.31
C CYS A 80 -6.99 15.40 -22.75
N THR A 81 -5.94 15.97 -23.34
CA THR A 81 -4.72 15.24 -23.70
C THR A 81 -4.01 14.71 -22.46
N ALA A 82 -3.86 15.53 -21.41
CA ALA A 82 -3.25 15.12 -20.15
C ALA A 82 -4.00 13.97 -19.48
N VAL A 83 -5.33 14.05 -19.44
CA VAL A 83 -6.21 12.99 -18.93
C VAL A 83 -6.01 11.71 -19.74
N SER A 84 -6.04 11.82 -21.07
CA SER A 84 -5.88 10.66 -21.97
C SER A 84 -4.53 9.99 -21.76
N VAL A 85 -3.43 10.75 -21.72
CA VAL A 85 -2.08 10.21 -21.46
C VAL A 85 -2.01 9.54 -20.09
N GLY A 86 -2.58 10.14 -19.05
CA GLY A 86 -2.61 9.54 -17.71
C GLY A 86 -3.35 8.19 -17.66
N PHE A 87 -4.51 8.12 -18.30
CA PHE A 87 -5.27 6.86 -18.42
C PHE A 87 -4.52 5.81 -19.23
N PHE A 88 -4.04 6.15 -20.43
CA PHE A 88 -3.30 5.20 -21.28
C PHE A 88 -1.99 4.73 -20.63
N PHE A 89 -1.26 5.62 -19.95
CA PHE A 89 -0.08 5.23 -19.19
C PHE A 89 -0.42 4.18 -18.13
N THR A 90 -1.46 4.44 -17.34
CA THR A 90 -1.90 3.54 -16.28
C THR A 90 -2.35 2.20 -16.84
N LEU A 91 -3.07 2.20 -17.97
CA LEU A 91 -3.45 0.97 -18.67
C LEU A 91 -2.23 0.21 -19.17
N LEU A 92 -1.25 0.87 -19.79
CA LEU A 92 -0.06 0.19 -20.32
C LEU A 92 0.81 -0.43 -19.23
N VAL A 93 1.08 0.31 -18.15
CA VAL A 93 1.91 -0.18 -17.04
C VAL A 93 1.22 -1.33 -16.29
N ASN A 94 -0.11 -1.30 -16.14
CA ASN A 94 -0.84 -2.37 -15.47
C ASN A 94 -1.17 -3.56 -16.40
N ALA A 95 -1.48 -3.33 -17.67
CA ALA A 95 -1.70 -4.40 -18.64
C ALA A 95 -0.42 -5.21 -18.91
N ASN A 96 0.76 -4.59 -18.89
CA ASN A 96 2.02 -5.35 -18.97
C ASN A 96 2.24 -6.23 -17.72
N ALA A 97 1.76 -5.80 -16.55
CA ALA A 97 1.88 -6.57 -15.32
C ALA A 97 0.95 -7.80 -15.29
N ASP A 98 -0.25 -7.71 -15.88
CA ASP A 98 -1.25 -8.79 -15.84
C ASP A 98 -1.34 -9.63 -17.15
N LEU A 99 -0.95 -9.09 -18.31
CA LEU A 99 -1.16 -9.71 -19.63
C LEU A 99 0.12 -10.04 -20.40
N GLY A 100 1.31 -9.77 -19.85
CA GLY A 100 2.59 -10.22 -20.42
C GLY A 100 2.96 -9.60 -21.78
N PHE A 101 2.44 -8.42 -22.11
CA PHE A 101 2.78 -7.70 -23.35
C PHE A 101 4.23 -7.18 -23.30
N THR A 102 5.19 -7.96 -23.80
CA THR A 102 6.63 -7.64 -23.76
C THR A 102 7.14 -6.69 -24.86
N ASN A 103 6.27 -6.12 -25.69
CA ASN A 103 6.68 -5.50 -26.97
C ASN A 103 6.40 -4.00 -27.08
N PHE A 104 6.51 -3.22 -26.00
CA PHE A 104 6.55 -1.75 -26.12
C PHE A 104 7.99 -1.24 -26.27
N PRO A 105 8.26 -0.33 -27.23
CA PRO A 105 9.62 0.08 -27.62
C PRO A 105 10.37 0.96 -26.61
N ILE A 106 9.84 1.14 -25.40
CA ILE A 106 10.49 1.95 -24.35
C ILE A 106 10.37 1.18 -23.04
N SER A 107 11.50 0.96 -22.36
CA SER A 107 11.60 0.26 -21.07
C SER A 107 10.97 1.03 -19.88
N ILE A 108 9.86 1.72 -20.09
CA ILE A 108 9.13 2.51 -19.09
C ILE A 108 8.73 1.62 -17.91
N ASP A 109 8.32 0.39 -18.21
CA ASP A 109 7.93 -0.64 -17.25
C ASP A 109 9.10 -0.98 -16.32
N LYS A 110 10.29 -1.21 -16.90
CA LYS A 110 11.51 -1.52 -16.13
C LYS A 110 11.95 -0.34 -15.24
N ILE A 111 11.81 0.88 -15.74
CA ILE A 111 12.13 2.10 -14.98
C ILE A 111 11.13 2.28 -13.83
N SER A 112 9.84 2.11 -14.12
CA SER A 112 8.77 2.15 -13.13
C SER A 112 8.99 1.09 -12.05
N ASP A 113 9.26 -0.15 -12.42
CA ASP A 113 9.54 -1.26 -11.51
C ASP A 113 10.78 -1.01 -10.64
N PHE A 114 11.86 -0.48 -11.23
CA PHE A 114 13.07 -0.15 -10.49
C PHE A 114 12.81 0.94 -9.43
N LEU A 115 12.14 2.03 -9.83
CA LEU A 115 11.81 3.13 -8.92
C LEU A 115 10.82 2.68 -7.84
N ASN A 116 9.84 1.86 -8.19
CA ASN A 116 8.92 1.23 -7.24
C ASN A 116 9.69 0.38 -6.24
N LYS A 117 10.59 -0.50 -6.69
CA LYS A 117 11.41 -1.34 -5.80
C LYS A 117 12.24 -0.51 -4.81
N LEU A 118 12.85 0.58 -5.25
CA LEU A 118 13.58 1.49 -4.36
C LEU A 118 12.66 2.11 -3.31
N ALA A 119 11.49 2.59 -3.73
CA ALA A 119 10.53 3.18 -2.83
C ALA A 119 9.99 2.16 -1.81
N TYR A 120 9.62 0.96 -2.26
CA TYR A 120 9.22 -0.15 -1.40
C TYR A 120 10.31 -0.54 -0.42
N LYS A 121 11.58 -0.58 -0.84
CA LYS A 121 12.70 -0.86 0.07
C LYS A 121 12.82 0.20 1.17
N SER A 122 12.64 1.48 0.82
CA SER A 122 12.65 2.57 1.79
C SER A 122 11.45 2.53 2.76
N ILE A 123 10.26 2.19 2.24
CA ILE A 123 9.05 1.96 3.04
C ILE A 123 9.29 0.81 4.01
N ALA A 124 9.81 -0.32 3.52
CA ALA A 124 10.09 -1.50 4.33
C ALA A 124 11.13 -1.24 5.42
N SER A 125 12.21 -0.52 5.11
CA SER A 125 13.23 -0.17 6.11
C SER A 125 12.64 0.69 7.24
N GLY A 126 11.75 1.63 6.90
CA GLY A 126 11.08 2.47 7.90
C GLY A 126 10.10 1.70 8.81
N GLN A 127 9.67 0.50 8.41
CA GLN A 127 8.71 -0.30 9.16
C GLN A 127 9.33 -1.49 9.89
N THR A 128 10.53 -1.91 9.53
CA THR A 128 11.10 -3.16 10.05
C THR A 128 11.30 -3.09 11.56
N ALA A 129 11.87 -2.01 12.09
CA ALA A 129 12.06 -1.82 13.53
C ALA A 129 10.71 -1.76 14.28
N LEU A 130 9.79 -0.91 13.81
CA LEU A 130 8.45 -0.78 14.40
C LEU A 130 7.66 -2.10 14.41
N ARG A 131 7.78 -2.91 13.35
CA ARG A 131 7.14 -4.23 13.28
C ARG A 131 7.79 -5.22 14.25
N ALA A 132 9.10 -5.16 14.44
CA ALA A 132 9.80 -6.02 15.39
C ALA A 132 9.37 -5.68 16.83
N ASP A 133 9.37 -4.39 17.19
CA ASP A 133 8.97 -3.93 18.53
C ASP A 133 7.51 -4.29 18.82
N PHE A 134 6.59 -3.98 17.90
CA PHE A 134 5.17 -4.35 18.05
C PHE A 134 4.98 -5.86 18.19
N LYS A 135 5.70 -6.66 17.40
CA LYS A 135 5.63 -8.12 17.48
C LYS A 135 6.08 -8.62 18.85
N GLN A 136 7.14 -8.02 19.40
CA GLN A 136 7.66 -8.36 20.72
C GLN A 136 6.70 -7.94 21.83
N ASP A 137 6.18 -6.71 21.78
CA ASP A 137 5.22 -6.19 22.76
C ASP A 137 3.94 -7.04 22.77
N LEU A 138 3.39 -7.34 21.58
CA LEU A 138 2.20 -8.18 21.45
C LEU A 138 2.46 -9.60 21.97
N LYS A 139 3.64 -10.19 21.68
CA LYS A 139 4.02 -11.49 22.23
C LYS A 139 4.02 -11.47 23.75
N GLN A 140 4.65 -10.45 24.34
CA GLN A 140 4.72 -10.32 25.79
C GLN A 140 3.33 -10.20 26.41
N THR A 141 2.45 -9.36 25.84
CA THR A 141 1.07 -9.20 26.33
C THR A 141 0.27 -10.49 26.22
N LEU A 142 0.29 -11.17 25.07
CA LEU A 142 -0.45 -12.42 24.86
C LEU A 142 0.04 -13.56 25.76
N MET A 143 1.34 -13.65 26.04
CA MET A 143 1.89 -14.67 26.94
C MET A 143 1.64 -14.37 28.43
N GLN A 144 1.71 -13.11 28.85
CA GLN A 144 1.62 -12.74 30.28
C GLN A 144 0.19 -12.76 30.82
N ASN A 145 -0.79 -12.40 30.01
CA ASN A 145 -2.15 -12.15 30.49
C ASN A 145 -3.10 -13.36 30.39
N GLN A 146 -2.61 -14.55 29.99
CA GLN A 146 -3.43 -15.76 29.75
C GLN A 146 -4.73 -15.44 29.00
N LEU A 147 -4.61 -14.59 27.98
CA LEU A 147 -5.75 -14.04 27.26
C LEU A 147 -6.47 -15.15 26.50
N ASN A 148 -7.78 -15.00 26.34
CA ASN A 148 -8.56 -15.90 25.51
C ASN A 148 -8.18 -15.71 24.04
N LEU A 149 -7.18 -16.46 23.59
CA LEU A 149 -6.68 -16.43 22.21
C LEU A 149 -7.75 -16.89 21.23
N ASP A 150 -8.69 -17.73 21.67
CA ASP A 150 -9.73 -18.29 20.81
C ASP A 150 -10.72 -17.21 20.36
N ASP A 151 -11.18 -16.32 21.25
CA ASP A 151 -12.07 -15.20 20.86
C ASP A 151 -11.40 -14.27 19.83
N GLY A 152 -10.11 -13.99 20.02
CA GLY A 152 -9.36 -13.19 19.06
C GLY A 152 -9.18 -13.91 17.72
N LEU A 153 -8.83 -15.19 17.72
CA LEU A 153 -8.65 -15.99 16.50
C LEU A 153 -9.98 -16.23 15.76
N ASP A 154 -11.08 -16.46 16.46
CA ASP A 154 -12.43 -16.57 15.89
C ASP A 154 -12.83 -15.26 15.21
N TRP A 155 -12.55 -14.12 15.84
CA TRP A 155 -12.76 -12.83 15.20
C TRP A 155 -11.90 -12.65 13.94
N ILE A 156 -10.64 -13.13 13.93
CA ILE A 156 -9.79 -13.11 12.72
C ILE A 156 -10.39 -13.99 11.61
N LYS A 157 -10.97 -15.14 11.98
CA LYS A 157 -11.66 -16.03 11.03
C LYS A 157 -12.82 -15.29 10.36
N ASP A 158 -13.66 -14.64 11.14
CA ASP A 158 -14.79 -13.84 10.66
C ASP A 158 -14.30 -12.64 9.83
N TYR A 159 -13.19 -12.03 10.23
CA TYR A 159 -12.59 -10.92 9.49
C TYR A 159 -12.16 -11.33 8.07
N PHE A 160 -11.47 -12.46 7.92
CA PHE A 160 -11.02 -12.92 6.60
C PHE A 160 -12.14 -13.55 5.76
N SER A 161 -13.16 -14.15 6.38
CA SER A 161 -14.33 -14.67 5.65
C SER A 161 -15.18 -13.53 5.06
N GLU A 162 -15.29 -12.40 5.76
CA GLU A 162 -16.08 -11.24 5.34
C GLU A 162 -15.30 -10.18 4.56
N ASP A 163 -13.97 -10.26 4.46
CA ASP A 163 -13.16 -9.29 3.72
C ASP A 163 -13.51 -9.31 2.21
N ILE A 164 -14.24 -8.28 1.77
CA ILE A 164 -14.65 -8.08 0.37
C ILE A 164 -13.45 -8.13 -0.60
N THR A 165 -12.28 -7.64 -0.20
CA THR A 165 -11.09 -7.66 -1.09
C THR A 165 -10.50 -9.05 -1.27
N LEU A 166 -10.75 -9.95 -0.32
CA LEU A 166 -10.34 -11.36 -0.42
C LEU A 166 -11.40 -12.18 -1.17
N LYS A 167 -12.65 -11.71 -1.29
CA LYS A 167 -13.67 -12.38 -2.12
C LYS A 167 -13.27 -12.41 -3.60
N ASP A 168 -12.48 -11.44 -4.04
CA ASP A 168 -11.91 -11.39 -5.39
C ASP A 168 -10.65 -12.28 -5.57
N ASP A 169 -10.07 -12.79 -4.47
CA ASP A 169 -8.99 -13.78 -4.48
C ASP A 169 -9.31 -14.96 -3.53
N PRO A 170 -10.14 -15.93 -3.99
CA PRO A 170 -10.56 -17.06 -3.16
C PRO A 170 -9.40 -17.97 -2.75
N THR A 171 -8.27 -17.92 -3.47
CA THR A 171 -7.08 -18.71 -3.12
C THR A 171 -6.37 -18.11 -1.93
N GLU A 172 -6.15 -16.79 -1.92
CA GLU A 172 -5.60 -16.07 -0.77
C GLU A 172 -6.55 -16.17 0.43
N GLN A 173 -7.85 -16.00 0.22
CA GLN A 173 -8.85 -16.14 1.28
C GLN A 173 -8.78 -17.53 1.95
N ARG A 174 -8.81 -18.60 1.14
CA ARG A 174 -8.75 -19.97 1.65
C ARG A 174 -7.47 -20.23 2.41
N LYS A 175 -6.33 -19.74 1.90
CA LYS A 175 -5.04 -19.85 2.59
C LYS A 175 -5.09 -19.20 3.97
N LEU A 176 -5.59 -17.96 4.07
CA LEU A 176 -5.68 -17.25 5.35
C LEU A 176 -6.63 -17.96 6.33
N LEU A 177 -7.77 -18.45 5.88
CA LEU A 177 -8.70 -19.21 6.72
C LEU A 177 -8.08 -20.52 7.22
N THR A 178 -7.35 -21.24 6.37
CA THR A 178 -6.62 -22.46 6.79
C THR A 178 -5.54 -22.14 7.83
N GLU A 179 -4.81 -21.02 7.69
CA GLU A 179 -3.84 -20.60 8.72
C GLU A 179 -4.51 -20.26 10.05
N VAL A 180 -5.73 -19.69 10.04
CA VAL A 180 -6.51 -19.45 11.26
C VAL A 180 -6.97 -20.75 11.90
N GLU A 181 -7.47 -21.70 11.11
CA GLU A 181 -7.90 -23.02 11.61
C GLU A 181 -6.73 -23.80 12.22
N GLN A 182 -5.55 -23.72 11.59
CA GLN A 182 -4.31 -24.28 12.16
C GLN A 182 -3.94 -23.61 13.48
N ALA A 183 -4.05 -22.29 13.58
CA ALA A 183 -3.79 -21.57 14.83
C ALA A 183 -4.79 -21.94 15.94
N LEU A 184 -6.07 -22.12 15.62
CA LEU A 184 -7.10 -22.53 16.58
C LEU A 184 -6.87 -23.95 17.10
N ALA A 185 -6.45 -24.86 16.22
CA ALA A 185 -6.17 -26.25 16.53
C ALA A 185 -4.79 -26.47 17.21
N GLU A 186 -3.98 -25.43 17.37
CA GLU A 186 -2.68 -25.53 18.02
C GLU A 186 -2.84 -25.69 19.54
N ASP A 187 -2.29 -26.77 20.07
CA ASP A 187 -2.39 -27.11 21.49
C ASP A 187 -1.29 -26.44 22.33
N LYS A 188 -0.13 -26.13 21.72
CA LYS A 188 0.97 -25.50 22.44
C LYS A 188 0.77 -23.99 22.56
N PRO A 189 0.72 -23.43 23.77
CA PRO A 189 0.44 -21.99 23.96
C PRO A 189 1.43 -21.07 23.23
N GLU A 190 2.72 -21.42 23.20
CA GLU A 190 3.73 -20.59 22.54
C GLU A 190 3.58 -20.58 21.01
N GLU A 191 3.27 -21.73 20.41
CA GLU A 191 3.06 -21.87 18.97
C GLU A 191 1.74 -21.20 18.57
N LYS A 192 0.69 -21.34 19.40
CA LYS A 192 -0.59 -20.64 19.23
C LYS A 192 -0.44 -19.12 19.28
N VAL A 193 0.32 -18.59 20.23
CA VAL A 193 0.63 -17.15 20.30
C VAL A 193 1.43 -16.70 19.07
N ALA A 194 2.44 -17.46 18.65
CA ALA A 194 3.23 -17.12 17.47
C ALA A 194 2.36 -17.07 16.20
N ALA A 195 1.44 -18.03 16.03
CA ALA A 195 0.48 -18.07 14.94
C ALA A 195 -0.51 -16.89 14.99
N ALA A 196 -1.09 -16.62 16.17
CA ALA A 196 -1.98 -15.47 16.37
C ALA A 196 -1.30 -14.15 16.00
N ILE A 197 -0.04 -13.94 16.41
CA ILE A 197 0.72 -12.74 16.04
C ILE A 197 0.95 -12.68 14.53
N ALA A 198 1.31 -13.80 13.89
CA ALA A 198 1.50 -13.85 12.44
C ALA A 198 0.23 -13.44 11.68
N LEU A 199 -0.94 -13.84 12.18
CA LEU A 199 -2.25 -13.47 11.62
C LEU A 199 -2.60 -12.00 11.89
N VAL A 200 -2.34 -11.50 13.10
CA VAL A 200 -2.51 -10.07 13.45
C VAL A 200 -1.71 -9.18 12.49
N MET A 201 -0.50 -9.59 12.10
CA MET A 201 0.34 -8.84 11.17
C MET A 201 -0.21 -8.71 9.75
N LYS A 202 -1.27 -9.47 9.41
CA LYS A 202 -1.97 -9.43 8.12
C LYS A 202 -3.26 -8.62 8.16
N ILE A 203 -3.66 -8.11 9.33
CA ILE A 203 -4.86 -7.30 9.51
C ILE A 203 -4.56 -5.83 9.21
N ARG A 204 -5.56 -5.12 8.68
CA ARG A 204 -5.42 -3.70 8.35
C ARG A 204 -5.32 -2.86 9.62
N ARG A 205 -4.52 -1.78 9.58
CA ARG A 205 -4.35 -0.82 10.68
C ARG A 205 -5.66 -0.40 11.36
N LYS A 206 -6.64 0.02 10.58
CA LYS A 206 -7.96 0.50 11.05
C LYS A 206 -8.78 -0.54 11.84
N ASP A 207 -8.52 -1.82 11.59
CA ASP A 207 -9.26 -2.93 12.20
C ASP A 207 -8.46 -3.57 13.35
N CYS A 208 -7.15 -3.29 13.41
CA CYS A 208 -6.24 -3.85 14.41
C CYS A 208 -6.64 -3.46 15.84
N GLN A 209 -7.12 -2.23 16.10
CA GLN A 209 -7.55 -1.85 17.44
C GLN A 209 -8.73 -2.70 17.94
N LYS A 210 -9.69 -3.00 17.05
CA LYS A 210 -10.84 -3.87 17.38
C LYS A 210 -10.38 -5.28 17.70
N LEU A 211 -9.41 -5.79 16.96
CA LEU A 211 -8.79 -7.08 17.23
C LEU A 211 -8.07 -7.11 18.58
N LEU A 212 -7.26 -6.10 18.88
CA LEU A 212 -6.50 -6.02 20.13
C LEU A 212 -7.43 -5.96 21.35
N LYS A 213 -8.61 -5.35 21.23
CA LYS A 213 -9.69 -5.41 22.23
C LYS A 213 -10.18 -6.84 22.48
N ARG A 214 -10.39 -7.64 21.42
CA ARG A 214 -10.82 -9.04 21.53
C ARG A 214 -9.79 -9.91 22.21
N PHE A 215 -8.51 -9.66 21.92
CA PHE A 215 -7.42 -10.27 22.68
C PHE A 215 -7.26 -9.71 24.10
N GLY A 216 -8.01 -8.71 24.56
CA GLY A 216 -7.83 -8.12 25.90
C GLY A 216 -6.49 -7.39 26.08
N SER A 217 -5.91 -6.91 24.97
CA SER A 217 -4.56 -6.30 24.90
C SER A 217 -4.57 -4.79 24.66
N GLU A 218 -5.75 -4.15 24.73
CA GLU A 218 -5.94 -2.75 24.36
C GLU A 218 -5.08 -1.79 25.20
N ASP A 219 -5.06 -1.95 26.52
CA ASP A 219 -4.37 -1.02 27.42
C ASP A 219 -2.84 -1.06 27.29
N SER A 220 -2.27 -2.22 26.91
CA SER A 220 -0.82 -2.40 26.77
C SER A 220 -0.26 -1.83 25.47
N LEU A 221 -1.10 -1.63 24.44
CA LEU A 221 -0.65 -1.29 23.07
C LEU A 221 -1.16 0.09 22.58
N LYS A 222 -1.84 0.86 23.43
CA LYS A 222 -2.36 2.22 23.14
C LYS A 222 -1.30 3.17 22.58
N ASN A 223 -0.05 3.06 23.01
CA ASN A 223 1.03 3.95 22.59
C ASN A 223 1.54 3.68 21.16
N ILE A 224 1.18 2.54 20.56
CA ILE A 224 1.67 2.11 19.23
C ILE A 224 0.77 2.66 18.10
N PHE A 225 -0.47 3.05 18.44
CA PHE A 225 -1.41 3.70 17.52
C PHE A 225 -1.71 5.16 17.94
N PRO A 226 -0.71 6.07 17.94
CA PRO A 226 -0.94 7.44 18.40
C PRO A 226 -1.78 8.23 17.39
N GLY A 227 -2.97 8.66 17.85
CA GLY A 227 -3.84 9.64 17.19
C GLY A 227 -4.70 9.09 16.06
N GLU A 228 -5.57 8.12 16.36
CA GLU A 228 -6.89 8.11 15.71
C GLU A 228 -7.81 9.13 16.42
#